data_AF-A0A7S0W9L5-F1
#
_entry.id   AF-A0A7S0W9L5-F1
#
_cell.length_a   1.000
_cell.length_b   1.000
_cell.length_c   1.000
_cell.angle_alpha   90.00
_cell.angle_beta   90.00
_cell.angle_gamma   90.00
#
_symmetry.space_group_name_H-M   'P 1'
#
loop_
_entity.id
_entity.type
_entity.pdbx_description
1 polymer ?
#
loop_
_entity_poly.entity_id
_entity_poly.type
_entity_poly.pdbx_seq_one_letter_code
_entity_poly.pdbx_strand_id
1 'polypeptide(L)'
;SMSSLAKERKFKIRAKDFENAEYARRLDVVLTKLRRFMPTLSPAFDVRALTKQIIDVLTVEDRLLGANGTCARVVTRLPHRLWWDVAPGGALFHALKVYLEYKRDGKLRDGGVSEYGRHEFCEFIERVRQELLALRLMKFVKIHIPDDVEDAEALRRLAREMHAVLALTPNEEGVTHVLKSDDSDDKAADEAAYWRIAQTGTAETSSAKPEHRLHFWFYPDSYDTWYADSSITGKGKAPWPKSASKFVSGEAVRTV
;
A
#
# COMPACT_ATOMS: atom_id res chain seq x y z
N SER A 1 -18.98 -8.16 12.73
CA SER A 1 -17.94 -9.12 13.18
C SER A 1 -16.83 -9.17 12.14
N MET A 2 -15.60 -8.75 12.47
CA MET A 2 -14.47 -8.81 11.53
C MET A 2 -14.10 -10.27 11.18
N SER A 3 -13.86 -10.52 9.89
CA SER A 3 -13.33 -11.78 9.32
C SER A 3 -12.17 -12.37 10.14
N SER A 4 -12.13 -13.70 10.28
CA SER A 4 -11.02 -14.43 10.90
C SER A 4 -9.68 -14.15 10.18
N LEU A 5 -9.72 -14.05 8.85
CA LEU A 5 -8.58 -13.67 8.00
C LEU A 5 -8.11 -12.23 8.26
N ALA A 6 -9.01 -11.32 8.66
CA ALA A 6 -8.65 -9.96 9.04
C ALA A 6 -7.95 -9.89 10.41
N LYS A 7 -8.13 -10.88 11.30
CA LYS A 7 -7.51 -10.95 12.63
C LYS A 7 -6.11 -11.58 12.61
N GLU A 8 -5.84 -12.52 11.70
CA GLU A 8 -4.53 -13.22 11.62
C GLU A 8 -3.51 -12.58 10.68
N ARG A 9 -3.62 -11.27 10.39
CA ARG A 9 -2.79 -10.58 9.40
C ARG A 9 -1.30 -10.64 9.75
N LYS A 10 -0.59 -11.58 9.12
CA LYS A 10 0.86 -11.57 8.98
C LYS A 10 1.16 -11.03 7.59
N PHE A 11 1.55 -9.77 7.51
CA PHE A 11 2.04 -9.23 6.25
C PHE A 11 3.34 -9.96 5.89
N LYS A 12 3.40 -10.46 4.66
CA LYS A 12 4.57 -11.15 4.14
C LYS A 12 4.94 -10.53 2.80
N ILE A 13 6.11 -9.92 2.75
CA ILE A 13 6.73 -9.51 1.49
C ILE A 13 7.19 -10.79 0.79
N ARG A 14 6.79 -10.93 -0.47
CA ARG A 14 7.12 -12.07 -1.30
C ARG A 14 8.26 -11.64 -2.21
N ALA A 15 9.48 -12.06 -1.87
CA ALA A 15 10.70 -11.59 -2.55
C ALA A 15 10.65 -11.87 -4.05
N LYS A 16 10.05 -13.00 -4.45
CA LYS A 16 9.90 -13.35 -5.86
C LYS A 16 9.02 -12.41 -6.68
N ASP A 17 8.16 -11.60 -6.04
CA ASP A 17 7.40 -10.56 -6.74
C ASP A 17 8.34 -9.53 -7.39
N PHE A 18 9.56 -9.41 -6.86
CA PHE A 18 10.60 -8.50 -7.33
C PHE A 18 11.69 -9.21 -8.17
N GLU A 19 11.57 -10.52 -8.39
CA GLU A 19 12.54 -11.33 -9.13
C GLU A 19 12.12 -11.62 -10.58
N ASN A 20 10.94 -11.15 -11.01
CA ASN A 20 10.51 -11.29 -12.40
C ASN A 20 11.46 -10.53 -13.35
N ALA A 21 11.93 -11.19 -14.41
CA ALA A 21 12.83 -10.62 -15.42
C ALA A 21 12.28 -9.34 -16.08
N GLU A 22 10.97 -9.22 -16.27
CA GLU A 22 10.34 -7.99 -16.75
C GLU A 22 10.45 -6.85 -15.74
N TYR A 23 10.18 -7.15 -14.47
CA TYR A 23 10.33 -6.19 -13.38
C TYR A 23 11.78 -5.71 -13.25
N ALA A 24 12.74 -6.65 -13.27
CA ALA A 24 14.16 -6.34 -13.21
C ALA A 24 14.62 -5.42 -14.36
N ARG A 25 14.16 -5.67 -15.60
CA ARG A 25 14.45 -4.80 -16.75
C ARG A 25 13.89 -3.39 -16.57
N ARG A 26 12.67 -3.25 -16.06
CA ARG A 26 12.05 -1.93 -15.81
C ARG A 26 12.74 -1.22 -14.64
N LEU A 27 13.16 -1.97 -13.62
CA LEU A 27 13.90 -1.44 -12.48
C LEU A 27 15.30 -0.94 -12.88
N ASP A 28 15.96 -1.55 -13.87
CA ASP A 28 17.23 -1.05 -14.40
C ASP A 28 17.10 0.36 -15.01
N VAL A 29 15.97 0.67 -15.66
CA VAL A 29 15.69 2.02 -16.16
C VAL A 29 15.53 3.02 -15.02
N VAL A 30 14.86 2.62 -13.93
CA VAL A 30 14.75 3.42 -12.71
C VAL A 30 16.14 3.64 -12.09
N LEU A 31 16.95 2.60 -11.97
CA LEU A 31 18.32 2.67 -11.46
C LEU A 31 19.20 3.62 -12.29
N THR A 32 19.10 3.55 -13.61
CA THR A 32 19.82 4.45 -14.52
C THR A 32 19.49 5.92 -14.23
N LYS A 33 18.22 6.24 -13.97
CA LYS A 33 17.82 7.59 -13.58
C LYS A 33 18.29 7.96 -12.18
N LEU A 34 18.24 7.03 -11.22
CA LEU A 34 18.78 7.27 -9.87
C LEU A 34 20.28 7.57 -9.92
N ARG A 35 21.05 6.90 -10.78
CA ARG A 35 22.48 7.20 -10.99
C ARG A 35 22.73 8.57 -11.60
N ARG A 36 21.85 9.05 -12.49
CA ARG A 36 21.93 10.44 -12.99
C ARG A 36 21.65 11.45 -11.88
N PHE A 37 20.70 11.14 -11.00
CA PHE A 37 20.35 11.99 -9.87
C PHE A 37 21.43 11.98 -8.78
N MET A 38 22.02 10.81 -8.50
CA MET A 38 23.06 10.61 -7.50
C MET A 38 24.30 9.98 -8.15
N PRO A 39 25.18 10.78 -8.77
CA PRO A 39 26.38 10.28 -9.45
C PRO A 39 27.37 9.56 -8.53
N THR A 40 27.25 9.75 -7.22
CA THR A 40 28.07 9.11 -6.19
C THR A 40 27.64 7.67 -5.88
N LEU A 41 26.55 7.17 -6.48
CA LEU A 41 26.14 5.78 -6.31
C LEU A 41 27.22 4.84 -6.85
N SER A 42 27.66 3.92 -6.01
CA SER A 42 28.65 2.91 -6.38
C SER A 42 28.19 2.12 -7.61
N PRO A 43 29.07 1.80 -8.57
CA PRO A 43 28.76 0.88 -9.66
C PRO A 43 28.28 -0.49 -9.17
N ALA A 44 28.69 -0.92 -7.97
CA ALA A 44 28.24 -2.16 -7.34
C ALA A 44 26.78 -2.09 -6.84
N PHE A 45 26.18 -0.89 -6.78
CA PHE A 45 24.75 -0.72 -6.53
C PHE A 45 23.98 -1.00 -7.82
N ASP A 46 23.71 -2.28 -8.06
CA ASP A 46 23.02 -2.82 -9.22
C ASP A 46 21.52 -3.08 -8.94
N VAL A 47 20.82 -3.67 -9.92
CA VAL A 47 19.38 -4.00 -9.81
C VAL A 47 19.11 -4.94 -8.63
N ARG A 48 20.02 -5.89 -8.35
CA ARG A 48 19.86 -6.82 -7.24
C ARG A 48 20.00 -6.10 -5.90
N ALA A 49 21.00 -5.23 -5.77
CA ALA A 49 21.16 -4.39 -4.59
C ALA A 49 19.93 -3.49 -4.38
N LEU A 50 19.41 -2.88 -5.44
CA LEU A 50 18.23 -2.03 -5.37
C LEU A 50 16.97 -2.81 -4.95
N THR A 51 16.73 -3.98 -5.53
CA THR A 51 15.64 -4.88 -5.12
C THR A 51 15.73 -5.24 -3.64
N LYS A 52 16.94 -5.56 -3.15
CA LYS A 52 17.15 -5.82 -1.73
C LYS A 52 16.77 -4.61 -0.87
N GLN A 53 17.17 -3.40 -1.26
CA GLN A 53 16.80 -2.19 -0.52
C GLN A 53 15.28 -1.96 -0.50
N ILE A 54 14.57 -2.21 -1.61
CA ILE A 54 13.10 -2.10 -1.66
C ILE A 54 12.47 -3.07 -0.66
N ILE A 55 12.92 -4.33 -0.66
CA ILE A 55 12.42 -5.36 0.27
C ILE A 55 12.73 -4.96 1.73
N ASP A 56 13.94 -4.48 2.01
CA ASP A 56 14.34 -4.04 3.34
C ASP A 56 13.45 -2.88 3.83
N VAL A 57 13.20 -1.87 2.98
CA VAL A 57 12.32 -0.73 3.31
C VAL A 57 10.89 -1.20 3.58
N LEU A 58 10.32 -2.04 2.71
CA LEU A 58 8.99 -2.60 2.89
C LEU A 58 8.89 -3.41 4.19
N THR A 59 9.96 -4.12 4.56
CA THR A 59 10.00 -4.94 5.78
C THR A 59 9.98 -4.06 7.02
N VAL A 60 10.76 -2.98 7.02
CA VAL A 60 10.77 -2.00 8.11
C VAL A 60 9.43 -1.26 8.18
N GLU A 61 8.87 -0.87 7.02
CA GLU A 61 7.56 -0.21 6.92
C GLU A 61 6.49 -1.06 7.57
N ASP A 62 6.41 -2.35 7.26
CA ASP A 62 5.43 -3.23 7.87
C ASP A 62 5.66 -3.44 9.37
N ARG A 63 6.92 -3.66 9.78
CA ARG A 63 7.26 -3.84 11.20
C ARG A 63 6.89 -2.62 12.04
N LEU A 64 7.07 -1.41 11.53
CA LEU A 64 6.85 -0.17 12.28
C LEU A 64 5.45 0.40 12.09
N LEU A 65 4.90 0.35 10.88
CA LEU A 65 3.67 1.04 10.50
C LEU A 65 2.53 0.05 10.15
N GLY A 66 2.78 -1.25 10.16
CA GLY A 66 1.77 -2.29 9.98
C GLY A 66 0.73 -2.29 11.10
N ALA A 67 -0.26 -3.18 10.99
CA ALA A 67 -1.40 -3.24 11.93
C ALA A 67 -0.97 -3.34 13.41
N ASN A 68 0.13 -4.03 13.67
CA ASN A 68 0.70 -4.25 15.00
C ASN A 68 2.01 -3.47 15.22
N GLY A 69 2.29 -2.49 14.36
CA GLY A 69 3.53 -1.73 14.37
C GLY A 69 3.57 -0.68 15.49
N THR A 70 4.77 -0.42 16.01
CA THR A 70 5.00 0.52 17.13
C THR A 70 4.77 1.99 16.76
N CYS A 71 4.74 2.30 15.47
CA CYS A 71 4.58 3.65 14.92
C CYS A 71 3.30 3.81 14.08
N ALA A 72 2.39 2.83 14.07
CA ALA A 72 1.18 2.83 13.23
C ALA A 72 0.25 4.03 13.46
N ARG A 73 0.36 4.70 14.62
CA ARG A 73 -0.42 5.91 14.96
C ARG A 73 0.32 7.23 14.68
N VAL A 74 1.58 7.17 14.25
CA VAL A 74 2.43 8.35 14.02
C VAL A 74 2.40 8.74 12.55
N VAL A 75 2.60 7.78 11.65
CA VAL A 75 2.60 7.98 10.21
C VAL A 75 1.85 6.84 9.54
N THR A 76 1.06 7.16 8.51
CA THR A 76 0.35 6.14 7.72
C THR A 76 1.28 5.48 6.71
N ARG A 77 1.07 4.19 6.43
CA ARG A 77 1.80 3.47 5.38
C ARG A 77 1.59 4.07 4.00
N LEU A 78 2.56 3.90 3.12
CA LEU A 78 2.40 4.13 1.70
C LEU A 78 1.61 2.97 1.07
N PRO A 79 0.68 3.26 0.15
CA PRO A 79 0.06 2.27 -0.71
C PRO A 79 1.08 1.36 -1.39
N HIS A 80 0.95 0.04 -1.25
CA HIS A 80 1.96 -0.91 -1.72
C HIS A 80 2.18 -0.84 -3.24
N ARG A 81 1.14 -0.46 -4.00
CA ARG A 81 1.22 -0.25 -5.46
C ARG A 81 2.26 0.79 -5.87
N LEU A 82 2.57 1.76 -5.01
CA LEU A 82 3.55 2.81 -5.29
C LEU A 82 4.97 2.24 -5.35
N TRP A 83 5.25 1.20 -4.56
CA TRP A 83 6.51 0.47 -4.58
C TRP A 83 6.65 -0.43 -5.81
N TRP A 84 5.59 -0.61 -6.59
CA TRP A 84 5.58 -1.40 -7.83
C TRP A 84 5.53 -0.53 -9.10
N ASP A 85 5.42 0.79 -8.95
CA ASP A 85 5.40 1.72 -10.08
C ASP A 85 6.82 1.94 -10.63
N VAL A 86 7.33 0.94 -11.34
CA VAL A 86 8.63 0.96 -12.05
C VAL A 86 8.60 1.80 -13.33
N ALA A 87 7.66 2.75 -13.48
CA ALA A 87 7.77 3.76 -14.51
C ALA A 87 8.99 4.65 -14.24
N PRO A 88 9.75 5.10 -15.26
CA PRO A 88 10.98 5.87 -15.04
C PRO A 88 10.79 7.21 -14.31
N GLY A 89 9.57 7.72 -14.17
CA GLY A 89 9.24 8.89 -13.34
C GLY A 89 8.08 8.60 -12.40
N GLY A 90 7.84 7.31 -12.12
CA GLY A 90 6.75 6.83 -11.29
C GLY A 90 7.06 6.98 -9.80
N ALA A 91 6.10 6.55 -8.99
CA ALA A 91 6.18 6.67 -7.55
C ALA A 91 7.41 5.99 -6.94
N LEU A 92 7.80 4.82 -7.46
CA LEU A 92 8.97 4.09 -6.96
C LEU A 92 10.26 4.89 -7.15
N PHE A 93 10.44 5.55 -8.29
CA PHE A 93 11.62 6.38 -8.55
C PHE A 93 11.76 7.50 -7.51
N HIS A 94 10.67 8.21 -7.24
CA HIS A 94 10.66 9.30 -6.27
C HIS A 94 10.84 8.81 -4.83
N ALA A 95 10.21 7.71 -4.45
CA ALA A 95 10.42 7.09 -3.13
C ALA A 95 11.89 6.69 -2.92
N LEU A 96 12.50 6.05 -3.91
CA LEU A 96 13.91 5.64 -3.87
C LEU A 96 14.87 6.83 -3.88
N LYS A 97 14.52 7.91 -4.58
CA LYS A 97 15.30 9.15 -4.57
C LYS A 97 15.42 9.70 -3.15
N VAL A 98 14.30 9.87 -2.45
CA VAL A 98 14.27 10.31 -1.04
C VAL A 98 15.04 9.33 -0.14
N TYR A 99 14.86 8.03 -0.36
CA TYR A 99 15.57 7.00 0.41
C TYR A 99 17.09 7.13 0.31
N LEU A 100 17.60 7.33 -0.91
CA LEU A 100 19.03 7.48 -1.15
C LEU A 100 19.58 8.80 -0.59
N GLU A 101 18.81 9.89 -0.67
CA GLU A 101 19.16 11.16 0.00
C GLU A 101 19.31 10.95 1.51
N TYR A 102 18.34 10.29 2.16
CA TYR A 102 18.40 9.99 3.59
C TYR A 102 19.62 9.12 3.95
N LYS A 103 19.90 8.09 3.15
CA LYS A 103 21.08 7.22 3.35
C LYS A 103 22.39 7.98 3.19
N ARG A 104 22.50 8.85 2.18
CA ARG A 104 23.67 9.72 1.96
C ARG A 104 23.91 10.62 3.17
N ASP A 105 22.84 11.15 3.75
CA ASP A 105 22.90 12.04 4.91
C ASP A 105 23.08 11.26 6.23
N GLY A 106 23.32 9.95 6.15
CA GLY A 106 23.63 9.10 7.28
C GLY A 106 22.43 8.62 8.09
N LYS A 107 21.20 8.86 7.63
CA LYS A 107 19.96 8.42 8.26
C LYS A 107 19.63 6.96 7.93
N LEU A 108 18.65 6.37 8.62
CA LEU A 108 18.10 5.03 8.37
C LEU A 108 19.11 3.89 8.54
N ARG A 109 20.19 4.09 9.33
CA ARG A 109 21.27 3.10 9.47
C ARG A 109 20.87 1.85 10.23
N ASP A 110 20.08 2.00 11.28
CA ASP A 110 19.63 0.90 12.14
C ASP A 110 18.31 0.28 11.66
N GLY A 111 17.76 0.76 10.53
CA GLY A 111 16.48 0.32 10.00
C GLY A 111 15.33 0.48 10.99
N GLY A 112 15.37 1.48 11.88
CA GLY A 112 14.29 1.76 12.83
C GLY A 112 14.20 0.80 14.01
N VAL A 113 15.34 0.29 14.47
CA VAL A 113 15.42 -0.54 15.69
C VAL A 113 15.38 0.34 16.94
N SER A 114 16.16 1.42 16.98
CA SER A 114 16.16 2.37 18.08
C SER A 114 14.97 3.34 18.00
N GLU A 115 14.69 4.05 19.09
CA GLU A 115 13.66 5.10 19.09
C GLU A 115 13.97 6.21 18.09
N TYR A 116 15.22 6.67 18.07
CA TYR A 116 15.70 7.65 17.10
C TYR A 116 15.54 7.13 15.66
N GLY A 117 15.94 5.88 15.38
CA GLY A 117 15.76 5.27 14.08
C GLY A 117 14.29 5.12 13.66
N ARG A 118 13.38 4.85 14.60
CA ARG A 118 11.94 4.82 14.33
C ARG A 118 11.43 6.19 13.91
N HIS A 119 11.88 7.26 14.59
CA HIS A 119 11.56 8.63 14.23
C HIS A 119 12.08 8.96 12.83
N GLU A 120 13.35 8.66 12.53
CA GLU A 120 13.94 8.86 11.20
C GLU A 120 13.16 8.12 10.11
N PHE A 121 12.70 6.90 10.38
CA PHE A 121 11.91 6.13 9.44
C PHE A 121 10.52 6.76 9.20
N CYS A 122 9.87 7.26 10.25
CA CYS A 122 8.60 7.98 10.12
C CYS A 122 8.77 9.27 9.30
N GLU A 123 9.81 10.06 9.57
CA GLU A 123 10.16 11.25 8.78
C GLU A 123 10.39 10.90 7.30
N PHE A 124 11.09 9.81 7.03
CA PHE A 124 11.32 9.31 5.67
C PHE A 124 10.01 9.02 4.95
N ILE A 125 9.10 8.27 5.56
CA ILE A 125 7.81 7.92 4.95
C ILE A 125 6.96 9.17 4.69
N GLU A 126 6.94 10.11 5.64
CA GLU A 126 6.19 11.35 5.49
C GLU A 126 6.77 12.23 4.37
N ARG A 127 8.10 12.31 4.26
CA ARG A 127 8.77 13.01 3.17
C ARG A 127 8.43 12.42 1.80
N VAL A 128 8.42 11.09 1.68
CA VAL A 128 8.00 10.39 0.45
C VAL A 128 6.55 10.72 0.12
N ARG A 129 5.64 10.65 1.09
CA ARG A 129 4.22 10.99 0.90
C ARG A 129 4.04 12.40 0.35
N GLN A 130 4.69 13.38 0.96
CA GLN A 130 4.63 14.78 0.53
C GLN A 130 5.14 14.96 -0.91
N GLU A 131 6.24 14.30 -1.27
CA GLU A 131 6.77 14.34 -2.64
C GLU A 131 5.80 13.73 -3.65
N LEU A 132 5.21 12.57 -3.34
CA LEU A 132 4.28 11.89 -4.25
C LEU A 132 2.95 12.64 -4.41
N LEU A 133 2.46 13.29 -3.35
CA LEU A 133 1.27 14.16 -3.43
C LEU A 133 1.54 15.40 -4.27
N ALA A 134 2.70 16.07 -4.07
CA ALA A 134 3.08 17.25 -4.85
C ALA A 134 3.19 16.94 -6.35
N LEU A 135 3.68 15.76 -6.70
CA LEU A 135 3.82 15.28 -8.08
C LEU A 135 2.55 14.63 -8.65
N ARG A 136 1.47 14.56 -7.87
CA ARG A 136 0.21 13.87 -8.22
C ARG A 136 0.40 12.39 -8.59
N LEU A 137 1.47 11.76 -8.11
CA LEU A 137 1.73 10.33 -8.23
C LEU A 137 0.99 9.53 -7.15
N MET A 138 0.58 10.21 -6.08
CA MET A 138 -0.35 9.70 -5.08
C MET A 138 -1.63 10.54 -5.13
N LYS A 139 -2.78 9.89 -5.26
CA LYS A 139 -4.08 10.57 -5.20
C LYS A 139 -4.45 10.81 -3.74
N PHE A 140 -5.05 11.96 -3.45
CA PHE A 140 -5.70 12.19 -2.17
C PHE A 140 -6.83 11.18 -1.97
N VAL A 141 -6.95 10.67 -0.75
CA VAL A 141 -8.12 9.86 -0.36
C VAL A 141 -9.30 10.80 -0.30
N LYS A 142 -10.39 10.52 -1.04
CA LYS A 142 -11.64 11.28 -0.91
C LYS A 142 -12.64 10.43 -0.15
N ILE A 143 -13.05 10.89 1.03
CA ILE A 143 -13.82 10.10 1.99
C ILE A 143 -15.11 10.82 2.37
N HIS A 144 -16.22 10.09 2.36
CA HIS A 144 -17.48 10.54 2.93
C HIS A 144 -17.62 9.97 4.34
N ILE A 145 -17.90 10.85 5.32
CA ILE A 145 -18.12 10.48 6.73
C ILE A 145 -19.51 10.98 7.09
N PRO A 146 -20.53 10.11 7.10
CA PRO A 146 -21.88 10.46 7.54
C PRO A 146 -21.91 10.98 8.98
N ASP A 147 -22.94 11.78 9.32
CA ASP A 147 -23.09 12.36 10.67
C ASP A 147 -23.57 11.34 11.72
N ASP A 148 -24.11 10.20 11.28
CA ASP A 148 -24.59 9.10 12.12
C ASP A 148 -23.48 8.10 12.51
N VAL A 149 -22.25 8.33 12.06
CA VAL A 149 -21.07 7.57 12.48
C VAL A 149 -20.61 8.07 13.85
N GLU A 150 -20.33 7.13 14.77
CA GLU A 150 -19.74 7.45 16.08
C GLU A 150 -18.45 8.26 15.90
N ASP A 151 -18.28 9.33 16.68
CA ASP A 151 -17.14 10.24 16.60
C ASP A 151 -16.92 10.91 15.22
N ALA A 152 -17.97 11.10 14.41
CA ALA A 152 -17.89 11.68 13.06
C ALA A 152 -17.03 12.95 12.97
N GLU A 153 -17.17 13.90 13.90
CA GLU A 153 -16.37 15.13 13.92
C GLU A 153 -14.88 14.87 14.18
N ALA A 154 -14.55 13.95 15.09
CA ALA A 154 -13.17 13.57 15.34
C ALA A 154 -12.56 12.85 14.12
N LEU A 155 -13.33 12.00 13.45
CA LEU A 155 -12.93 11.33 12.22
C LEU A 155 -12.74 12.31 11.06
N ARG A 156 -13.61 13.33 10.92
CA ARG A 156 -13.46 14.40 9.93
C ARG A 156 -12.20 15.22 10.19
N ARG A 157 -11.87 15.52 11.45
CA ARG A 157 -10.61 16.18 11.82
C ARG A 157 -9.41 15.31 11.45
N LEU A 158 -9.39 14.05 11.85
CA LEU A 158 -8.32 13.10 11.52
C LEU A 158 -8.13 12.94 10.00
N ALA A 159 -9.22 12.85 9.24
CA ALA A 159 -9.17 12.77 7.79
C ALA A 159 -8.47 14.00 7.17
N ARG A 160 -8.74 15.21 7.67
CA ARG A 160 -8.06 16.43 7.22
C ARG A 160 -6.57 16.45 7.59
N GLU A 161 -6.22 16.00 8.80
CA GLU A 161 -4.82 15.85 9.24
C GLU A 161 -4.07 14.85 8.36
N MET A 162 -4.75 13.81 7.88
CA MET A 162 -4.23 12.85 6.91
C MET A 162 -4.25 13.35 5.45
N HIS A 163 -4.58 14.61 5.22
CA HIS A 163 -4.75 15.23 3.90
C HIS A 163 -5.81 14.55 3.01
N ALA A 164 -6.81 13.89 3.58
CA ALA A 164 -7.95 13.38 2.84
C ALA A 164 -8.89 14.53 2.45
N VAL A 165 -9.54 14.39 1.30
CA VAL A 165 -10.62 15.26 0.83
C VAL A 165 -11.93 14.76 1.43
N LEU A 166 -12.62 15.59 2.21
CA LEU A 166 -13.95 15.24 2.71
C LEU A 166 -15.00 15.47 1.60
N ALA A 167 -15.76 14.43 1.29
CA ALA A 167 -16.91 14.51 0.39
C ALA A 167 -18.18 14.84 1.18
N LEU A 168 -19.01 15.72 0.63
CA LEU A 168 -20.32 16.09 1.18
C LEU A 168 -21.33 14.95 0.99
N THR A 169 -21.23 14.21 -0.12
CA THR A 169 -22.12 13.06 -0.40
C THR A 169 -21.33 11.82 -0.80
N PRO A 170 -21.85 10.60 -0.56
CA PRO A 170 -21.15 9.35 -0.90
C PRO A 170 -21.00 9.14 -2.42
N ASN A 171 -21.79 9.85 -3.23
CA ASN A 171 -21.84 9.67 -4.68
C ASN A 171 -21.00 10.69 -5.46
N GLU A 172 -20.29 11.59 -4.77
CA GLU A 172 -19.41 12.54 -5.42
C GLU A 172 -18.33 11.85 -6.25
N GLU A 173 -17.96 12.47 -7.36
CA GLU A 173 -16.87 11.98 -8.19
C GLU A 173 -15.56 11.89 -7.39
N GLY A 174 -14.87 10.76 -7.55
CA GLY A 174 -13.58 10.49 -6.92
C GLY A 174 -13.66 10.02 -5.47
N VAL A 175 -14.84 9.91 -4.84
CA VAL A 175 -14.99 9.31 -3.50
C VAL A 175 -14.45 7.88 -3.54
N THR A 176 -13.43 7.60 -2.73
CA THR A 176 -12.79 6.29 -2.63
C THR A 176 -13.24 5.50 -1.40
N HIS A 177 -13.76 6.18 -0.36
CA HIS A 177 -14.19 5.55 0.89
C HIS A 177 -15.48 6.19 1.40
N VAL A 178 -16.38 5.38 1.95
CA VAL A 178 -17.60 5.82 2.63
C VAL A 178 -17.64 5.09 3.97
N LEU A 179 -17.62 5.83 5.08
CA LEU A 179 -17.79 5.24 6.41
C LEU A 179 -19.26 4.87 6.61
N LYS A 180 -19.48 3.78 7.34
CA LYS A 180 -20.80 3.31 7.75
C LYS A 180 -20.83 3.17 9.26
N SER A 181 -21.97 3.50 9.86
CA SER A 181 -22.25 3.17 11.26
C SER A 181 -22.42 1.65 11.43
N ASP A 182 -22.02 1.12 12.58
CA ASP A 182 -22.23 -0.29 12.94
C ASP A 182 -23.71 -0.67 13.02
N ASP A 183 -24.59 0.32 13.19
CA ASP A 183 -26.06 0.17 13.17
C ASP A 183 -26.64 0.15 11.75
N SER A 184 -25.80 0.22 10.71
CA SER A 184 -26.28 0.06 9.34
C SER A 184 -26.80 -1.36 9.12
N ASP A 185 -28.00 -1.48 8.57
CA ASP A 185 -28.82 -2.70 8.41
C ASP A 185 -28.23 -3.76 7.44
N ASP A 186 -26.91 -3.75 7.24
CA ASP A 186 -26.15 -4.73 6.46
C ASP A 186 -26.07 -6.03 7.27
N LYS A 187 -27.12 -6.85 7.17
CA LYS A 187 -27.16 -8.24 7.65
C LYS A 187 -25.80 -8.90 7.40
N ALA A 188 -25.18 -9.38 8.49
CA ALA A 188 -23.92 -10.13 8.56
C ALA A 188 -23.45 -10.59 7.18
N ALA A 189 -22.69 -9.74 6.50
CA ALA A 189 -22.20 -10.06 5.18
C ALA A 189 -21.31 -11.31 5.32
N ASP A 190 -21.48 -12.27 4.40
CA ASP A 190 -20.69 -13.50 4.36
C ASP A 190 -19.19 -13.15 4.41
N GLU A 191 -18.32 -13.96 5.02
CA GLU A 191 -16.90 -13.58 5.22
C GLU A 191 -16.19 -13.25 3.89
N ALA A 192 -16.63 -13.91 2.81
CA ALA A 192 -16.21 -13.66 1.43
C ALA A 192 -16.68 -12.30 0.85
N ALA A 193 -17.48 -11.53 1.57
CA ALA A 193 -17.97 -10.21 1.17
C ALA A 193 -16.97 -9.08 1.48
N TYR A 194 -15.96 -9.34 2.31
CA TYR A 194 -15.05 -8.30 2.81
C TYR A 194 -13.76 -8.16 2.01
N TRP A 195 -13.55 -8.99 0.99
CA TRP A 195 -12.32 -9.01 0.20
C TRP A 195 -12.54 -9.45 -1.26
N ARG A 196 -11.53 -9.21 -2.09
CA ARG A 196 -11.40 -9.74 -3.45
C ARG A 196 -9.99 -10.25 -3.72
N ILE A 197 -9.85 -11.14 -4.69
CA ILE A 197 -8.54 -11.51 -5.24
C ILE A 197 -8.05 -10.34 -6.09
N ALA A 198 -6.94 -9.73 -5.68
CA ALA A 198 -6.24 -8.71 -6.46
C ALA A 198 -5.23 -9.34 -7.44
N GLN A 199 -4.59 -10.44 -7.03
CA GLN A 199 -3.59 -11.16 -7.83
C GLN A 199 -3.56 -12.64 -7.48
N THR A 200 -3.20 -13.48 -8.45
CA THR A 200 -2.94 -14.92 -8.27
C THR A 200 -1.50 -15.24 -8.62
N GLY A 201 -0.88 -16.13 -7.86
CA GLY A 201 0.46 -16.66 -8.09
C GLY A 201 0.63 -18.05 -7.49
N THR A 202 1.87 -18.53 -7.37
CA THR A 202 2.20 -19.85 -6.78
C THR A 202 2.93 -19.71 -5.44
N ALA A 203 3.03 -20.72 -4.60
CA ALA A 203 3.79 -20.59 -3.35
C ALA A 203 5.30 -20.35 -3.63
N GLU A 204 6.02 -19.74 -2.69
CA GLU A 204 7.50 -19.72 -2.70
C GLU A 204 8.11 -21.10 -2.40
N THR A 205 7.32 -22.01 -1.83
CA THR A 205 7.77 -23.37 -1.50
C THR A 205 7.73 -24.30 -2.71
N SER A 206 8.51 -25.38 -2.65
CA SER A 206 8.69 -26.42 -3.68
C SER A 206 7.40 -27.09 -4.17
N SER A 207 6.26 -26.85 -3.52
CA SER A 207 4.98 -27.47 -3.83
C SER A 207 4.16 -26.75 -4.91
N ALA A 208 4.60 -25.59 -5.42
CA ALA A 208 3.96 -24.82 -6.50
C ALA A 208 2.43 -24.57 -6.33
N LYS A 209 1.92 -24.65 -5.10
CA LYS A 209 0.49 -24.49 -4.79
C LYS A 209 0.02 -23.06 -5.09
N PRO A 210 -1.24 -22.83 -5.48
CA PRO A 210 -1.74 -21.48 -5.71
C PRO A 210 -1.75 -20.63 -4.42
N GLU A 211 -1.38 -19.36 -4.58
CA GLU A 211 -1.53 -18.30 -3.57
C GLU A 211 -2.26 -17.12 -4.21
N HIS A 212 -3.01 -16.39 -3.39
CA HIS A 212 -3.78 -15.22 -3.81
C HIS A 212 -3.44 -14.01 -2.95
N ARG A 213 -3.16 -12.88 -3.60
CA ARG A 213 -3.08 -11.59 -2.93
C ARG A 213 -4.48 -11.03 -2.79
N LEU A 214 -4.93 -10.84 -1.55
CA LEU A 214 -6.28 -10.35 -1.26
C LEU A 214 -6.26 -8.85 -1.00
N HIS A 215 -7.25 -8.15 -1.57
CA HIS A 215 -7.59 -6.78 -1.22
C HIS A 215 -8.85 -6.76 -0.38
N PHE A 216 -8.82 -6.09 0.78
CA PHE A 216 -9.96 -5.98 1.68
C PHE A 216 -10.67 -4.65 1.45
N TRP A 217 -11.96 -4.68 1.14
CA TRP A 217 -12.72 -3.53 0.63
C TRP A 217 -12.75 -2.30 1.57
N PHE A 218 -12.56 -2.52 2.87
CA PHE A 218 -12.59 -1.48 3.90
C PHE A 218 -11.20 -1.10 4.43
N TYR A 219 -10.14 -1.58 3.78
CA TYR A 219 -8.77 -1.29 4.15
C TYR A 219 -8.02 -0.69 2.96
N PRO A 220 -7.08 0.23 3.20
CA PRO A 220 -6.15 0.67 2.17
C PRO A 220 -5.40 -0.52 1.56
N ASP A 221 -4.99 -0.37 0.31
CA ASP A 221 -4.20 -1.37 -0.44
C ASP A 221 -2.83 -1.69 0.19
N SER A 222 -2.35 -0.86 1.11
CA SER A 222 -1.18 -1.13 1.95
C SER A 222 -1.35 -2.36 2.85
N TYR A 223 -2.58 -2.85 3.04
CA TYR A 223 -2.90 -4.06 3.80
C TYR A 223 -3.06 -5.31 2.93
N ASP A 224 -2.93 -5.19 1.61
CA ASP A 224 -3.08 -6.33 0.70
C ASP A 224 -1.94 -7.34 0.91
N THR A 225 -2.29 -8.56 1.30
CA THR A 225 -1.33 -9.63 1.63
C THR A 225 -1.65 -10.95 0.92
N TRP A 226 -0.63 -11.81 0.80
CA TRP A 226 -0.72 -13.12 0.16
C TRP A 226 -1.24 -14.19 1.13
N TYR A 227 -2.20 -14.99 0.67
CA TYR A 227 -2.75 -16.15 1.37
C TYR A 227 -2.64 -17.40 0.49
N ALA A 228 -2.43 -18.56 1.11
CA ALA A 228 -2.57 -19.83 0.41
C ALA A 228 -4.03 -20.04 -0.02
N ASP A 229 -4.24 -20.65 -1.19
CA ASP A 229 -5.59 -20.97 -1.68
C ASP A 229 -6.38 -21.84 -0.68
N SER A 230 -5.69 -22.73 0.05
CA SER A 230 -6.30 -23.54 1.11
C SER A 230 -6.75 -22.74 2.33
N SER A 231 -6.30 -21.50 2.48
CA SER A 231 -6.62 -20.62 3.61
C SER A 231 -7.77 -19.67 3.30
N ILE A 232 -8.27 -19.64 2.06
CA ILE A 232 -9.39 -18.78 1.67
C ILE A 232 -10.67 -19.62 1.52
N THR A 233 -11.78 -19.12 2.05
CA THR A 233 -13.10 -19.74 1.90
C THR A 233 -14.01 -18.80 1.10
N GLY A 234 -14.67 -19.33 0.07
CA GLY A 234 -15.53 -18.56 -0.83
C GLY A 234 -14.79 -17.93 -2.03
N LYS A 235 -15.46 -17.03 -2.77
CA LYS A 235 -14.96 -16.46 -4.04
C LYS A 235 -14.76 -14.95 -4.03
N GLY A 236 -14.68 -14.29 -2.86
CA GLY A 236 -14.44 -12.85 -2.75
C GLY A 236 -15.44 -12.02 -3.57
N LYS A 237 -16.65 -11.78 -3.05
CA LYS A 237 -17.66 -10.94 -3.70
C LYS A 237 -17.64 -9.56 -3.06
N ALA A 238 -17.85 -8.50 -3.83
CA ALA A 238 -18.09 -7.19 -3.22
C ALA A 238 -19.40 -7.25 -2.40
N PRO A 239 -19.50 -6.56 -1.24
CA PRO A 239 -20.71 -6.57 -0.44
C PRO A 239 -21.86 -5.79 -1.12
N TRP A 240 -21.57 -5.05 -2.19
CA TRP A 240 -22.55 -4.31 -2.99
C TRP A 240 -22.65 -4.86 -4.43
N PRO A 241 -23.78 -4.67 -5.12
CA PRO A 241 -23.94 -5.06 -6.51
C PRO A 241 -22.92 -4.35 -7.42
N LYS A 242 -22.34 -5.07 -8.40
CA LYS A 242 -21.31 -4.54 -9.32
C LYS A 242 -21.74 -3.25 -10.03
N SER A 243 -23.04 -3.07 -10.28
CA SER A 243 -23.62 -1.87 -10.90
C SER A 243 -23.52 -0.61 -10.02
N ALA A 244 -23.37 -0.76 -8.71
CA ALA A 244 -23.28 0.35 -7.77
C ALA A 244 -21.84 0.86 -7.55
N SER A 245 -20.84 0.19 -8.12
CA SER A 245 -19.42 0.49 -7.87
C SER A 245 -18.69 0.94 -9.11
N LYS A 246 -18.39 2.23 -9.20
CA LYS A 246 -17.48 2.77 -10.23
C LYS A 246 -16.03 2.26 -10.08
N PHE A 247 -15.69 1.58 -8.98
CA PHE A 247 -14.37 0.98 -8.75
C PHE A 247 -14.19 -0.41 -9.37
N VAL A 248 -15.25 -0.98 -9.94
CA VAL A 248 -15.24 -2.30 -10.57
C VAL A 248 -15.72 -2.21 -12.03
N SER A 249 -15.28 -1.20 -12.78
CA SER A 249 -15.11 -1.37 -14.22
C SER A 249 -13.64 -1.72 -14.49
N GLY A 250 -13.36 -3.02 -14.53
CA GLY A 250 -12.15 -3.54 -15.19
C GLY A 250 -12.23 -3.36 -16.70
N GLU A 251 -12.66 -2.19 -17.17
CA GLU A 251 -12.48 -1.79 -18.56
C GLU A 251 -11.00 -1.44 -18.70
N ALA A 252 -10.29 -2.30 -19.43
CA ALA A 252 -8.99 -1.96 -19.96
C ALA A 252 -9.10 -0.57 -20.58
N VAL A 253 -8.40 0.40 -20.00
CA VAL A 253 -8.07 1.64 -20.70
C VAL A 253 -7.28 1.19 -21.91
N ARG A 254 -7.96 1.04 -23.04
CA ARG A 254 -7.34 0.99 -24.35
C ARG A 254 -6.66 2.34 -24.49
N THR A 255 -5.34 2.31 -24.53
CA THR A 255 -4.51 3.41 -24.99
C THR A 255 -5.00 3.84 -26.38
N VAL A 256 -5.35 5.11 -26.50
CA VAL A 256 -5.18 5.86 -27.74
C VAL A 256 -3.99 6.78 -27.51
#